data_AF-A0AAU9GCL8-F1
#
_entry.id   AF-A0AAU9GCL8-F1
#
_cell.length_a   1.000
_cell.length_b   1.000
_cell.length_c   1.000
_cell.angle_alpha   90.00
_cell.angle_beta   90.00
_cell.angle_gamma   90.00
#
_symmetry.space_group_name_H-M   'P 1'
#
loop_
_entity.id
_entity.type
_entity.pdbx_description
1 polymer ?
#
loop_
_entity_poly.entity_id
_entity_poly.type
_entity_poly.pdbx_seq_one_letter_code
_entity_poly.pdbx_strand_id
1 'polypeptide(L)'
;MALIQRGLGMQSSYVALITSSPAANIRIYSFSSEEMSNFQLEQVLELRDSHQAREVRFMHLPESEDLLLCVSNALPEQPLTIYKHQGAAGFQKILGDSALPEVQSLEVLQLSSIQLHFLAVATSNAVYVVVPQITPL
;
A
#
# COMPACT_ATOMS: atom_id res chain seq x y z
N MET A 1 -5.08 3.14 9.29
CA MET A 1 -3.92 4.02 9.04
C MET A 1 -2.73 3.14 8.69
N ALA A 2 -1.91 3.54 7.72
CA ALA A 2 -0.59 2.95 7.50
C ALA A 2 0.48 4.04 7.63
N LEU A 3 1.65 3.67 8.14
CA LEU A 3 2.80 4.53 8.30
C LEU A 3 4.02 3.82 7.72
N ILE A 4 4.86 4.56 7.02
CA ILE A 4 6.21 4.12 6.71
C ILE A 4 7.19 5.26 6.94
N GLN A 5 8.28 4.96 7.64
CA GLN A 5 9.38 5.90 7.80
C GLN A 5 10.32 5.82 6.60
N ARG A 6 10.96 6.95 6.28
CA ARG A 6 11.92 7.06 5.19
C ARG A 6 13.02 6.00 5.33
N GLY A 7 13.05 5.07 4.38
CA GLY A 7 14.13 4.11 4.17
C GLY A 7 15.11 4.56 3.08
N LEU A 8 16.06 3.69 2.75
CA LEU A 8 16.95 3.85 1.59
C LEU A 8 16.10 4.02 0.30
N GLY A 9 16.47 4.92 -0.60
CA GLY A 9 15.71 5.17 -1.85
C GLY A 9 14.42 6.00 -1.68
N MET A 10 13.92 6.18 -0.46
CA MET A 10 12.72 6.99 -0.20
C MET A 10 13.05 8.47 0.00
N GLN A 11 12.27 9.34 -0.63
CA GLN A 11 12.42 10.80 -0.52
C GLN A 11 11.84 11.36 0.79
N SER A 12 10.82 10.69 1.36
CA SER A 12 10.11 11.14 2.55
C SER A 12 9.52 9.95 3.31
N SER A 13 9.08 10.21 4.54
CA SER A 13 8.21 9.30 5.28
C SER A 13 6.75 9.57 4.88
N TYR A 14 5.88 8.57 4.99
CA TYR A 14 4.49 8.67 4.56
C TYR A 14 3.50 8.14 5.60
N VAL A 15 2.33 8.76 5.65
CA VAL A 15 1.15 8.23 6.34
C VAL A 15 -0.02 8.17 5.37
N ALA A 16 -0.76 7.07 5.39
CA ALA A 16 -1.98 6.87 4.62
C ALA A 16 -3.17 6.70 5.57
N LEU A 17 -4.18 7.55 5.39
CA LEU A 17 -5.42 7.55 6.16
C LEU A 17 -6.59 7.21 5.26
N ILE A 18 -7.36 6.21 5.66
CA ILE A 18 -8.63 5.88 5.02
C ILE A 18 -9.68 6.77 5.67
N THR A 19 -10.42 7.52 4.85
CA THR A 19 -11.58 8.30 5.28
C THR A 19 -12.82 7.73 4.61
N SER A 20 -13.96 7.72 5.33
CA SER A 20 -15.22 7.10 4.88
C SER A 20 -16.36 8.11 4.70
N SER A 21 -16.13 9.40 4.96
CA SER A 21 -17.14 10.45 4.82
C SER A 21 -16.47 11.76 4.38
N PRO A 22 -17.04 12.51 3.41
CA PRO A 22 -18.31 12.27 2.72
C PRO A 22 -18.25 11.22 1.59
N ALA A 23 -17.06 10.87 1.11
CA ALA A 23 -16.81 9.80 0.14
C ALA A 23 -15.57 9.00 0.55
N ALA A 24 -15.53 7.71 0.26
CA ALA A 24 -14.40 6.87 0.65
C ALA A 24 -13.13 7.27 -0.12
N ASN A 25 -12.05 7.64 0.57
CA ASN A 25 -10.77 7.97 -0.05
C ASN A 25 -9.58 7.60 0.86
N ILE A 26 -8.40 7.51 0.26
CA ILE A 26 -7.12 7.44 0.97
C ILE A 26 -6.44 8.80 0.85
N ARG A 27 -6.17 9.43 1.98
CA ARG A 27 -5.34 10.64 2.05
C ARG A 27 -3.92 10.24 2.40
N ILE A 28 -2.98 10.63 1.55
CA ILE A 28 -1.57 10.33 1.69
C ILE A 28 -0.87 11.61 2.07
N TYR A 29 -0.19 11.59 3.21
CA TYR A 29 0.62 12.69 3.69
C TYR A 29 2.08 12.29 3.71
N SER A 30 2.96 13.20 3.31
CA SER A 30 4.39 13.09 3.56
C SER A 30 4.80 13.90 4.78
N PHE A 31 5.91 13.50 5.40
CA PHE A 31 6.54 14.24 6.49
C PHE A 31 8.05 14.02 6.48
N SER A 32 8.77 15.07 6.88
CA SER A 32 10.23 15.16 6.87
C SER A 32 10.77 15.27 8.29
N SER A 33 10.44 14.33 9.18
CA SER A 33 10.95 14.38 10.55
C SER A 33 10.93 13.02 11.22
N GLU A 34 11.94 12.76 12.06
CA GLU A 34 11.91 11.69 13.07
C GLU A 34 10.81 11.96 14.12
N GLU A 35 10.42 13.22 14.30
CA GLU A 35 9.44 13.69 15.29
C GLU A 35 7.98 13.57 14.84
N MET A 36 7.70 13.03 13.64
CA MET A 36 6.35 12.90 13.08
C MET A 36 5.55 14.23 13.11
N SER A 37 6.20 15.34 12.80
CA SER A 37 5.61 16.67 12.71
C SER A 37 5.54 17.14 11.25
N ASN A 38 4.72 18.16 10.96
CA ASN A 38 4.59 18.81 9.65
C ASN A 38 4.10 17.90 8.50
N PHE A 39 2.95 17.25 8.70
CA PHE A 39 2.31 16.47 7.63
C PHE A 39 1.84 17.37 6.47
N GLN A 40 2.28 17.07 5.26
CA GLN A 40 1.83 17.71 4.02
C GLN A 40 0.99 16.72 3.22
N LEU A 41 -0.22 17.13 2.81
CA LEU A 41 -1.06 16.29 1.96
C LEU A 41 -0.43 16.22 0.56
N GLU A 42 0.01 15.02 0.16
CA GLU A 42 0.57 14.82 -1.18
C GLU A 42 -0.47 14.34 -2.19
N GLN A 43 -1.38 13.47 -1.76
CA GLN A 43 -2.32 12.86 -2.70
C GLN A 43 -3.61 12.41 -2.01
N VAL A 44 -4.69 12.44 -2.78
CA VAL A 44 -5.97 11.81 -2.43
C VAL A 44 -6.27 10.76 -3.49
N LEU A 45 -6.45 9.51 -3.06
CA LEU A 45 -6.88 8.40 -3.91
C LEU A 45 -8.34 8.11 -3.62
N GLU A 46 -9.19 8.34 -4.62
CA GLU A 46 -10.61 8.00 -4.53
C GLU A 46 -10.78 6.48 -4.43
N LEU A 47 -11.59 6.05 -3.47
CA LEU A 47 -12.01 4.67 -3.35
C LEU A 47 -13.47 4.57 -3.77
N ARG A 48 -13.86 3.40 -4.30
CA ARG A 48 -15.28 3.14 -4.51
C ARG A 48 -15.97 3.10 -3.15
N ASP A 49 -17.16 3.70 -3.04
CA ASP A 49 -17.91 3.65 -1.79
C ASP A 49 -18.22 2.20 -1.42
N SER A 50 -17.81 1.84 -0.20
CA SER A 50 -18.17 0.58 0.43
C SER A 50 -18.25 0.81 1.93
N HIS A 51 -19.25 0.21 2.57
CA HIS A 51 -19.41 0.23 4.02
C HIS A 51 -18.47 -0.75 4.73
N GLN A 52 -17.72 -1.58 4.00
CA GLN A 52 -16.75 -2.50 4.59
C GLN A 52 -15.43 -1.80 4.95
N ALA A 53 -14.83 -2.25 6.05
CA ALA A 53 -13.51 -1.80 6.47
C ALA A 53 -12.45 -2.20 5.42
N ARG A 54 -11.52 -1.28 5.14
CA ARG A 54 -10.38 -1.51 4.27
C ARG A 54 -9.09 -1.45 5.07
N GLU A 55 -8.14 -2.27 4.68
CA GLU A 55 -6.77 -2.17 5.13
C GLU A 55 -5.91 -1.50 4.06
N VAL A 56 -4.93 -0.76 4.56
CA VAL A 56 -3.88 -0.17 3.75
C VAL A 56 -2.54 -0.52 4.39
N ARG A 57 -1.54 -0.84 3.58
CA ARG A 57 -0.16 -1.12 4.00
C ARG A 57 0.82 -0.49 3.02
N PHE A 58 1.88 0.09 3.54
CA PHE A 58 3.04 0.45 2.74
C PHE A 58 3.99 -0.74 2.65
N MET A 59 4.59 -0.94 1.49
CA MET A 59 5.61 -1.95 1.26
C MET A 59 6.75 -1.32 0.49
N HIS A 60 7.93 -1.26 1.11
CA HIS A 60 9.14 -0.78 0.45
C HIS A 60 9.95 -1.96 -0.06
N LEU A 61 10.40 -1.88 -1.31
CA LEU A 61 11.22 -2.88 -2.00
C LEU A 61 12.64 -2.33 -2.15
N PRO A 62 13.58 -2.68 -1.27
CA PRO A 62 14.93 -2.14 -1.31
C PRO A 62 15.66 -2.42 -2.62
N GLU A 63 15.37 -3.55 -3.28
CA GLU A 63 16.08 -4.00 -4.48
C GLU A 63 15.74 -3.16 -5.72
N SER A 64 14.53 -2.62 -5.78
CA SER A 64 14.09 -1.73 -6.87
C SER A 64 13.87 -0.29 -6.42
N GLU A 65 14.11 0.02 -5.14
CA GLU A 65 13.79 1.29 -4.48
C GLU A 65 12.31 1.68 -4.60
N ASP A 66 11.43 0.69 -4.83
CA ASP A 66 10.02 0.94 -5.05
C ASP A 66 9.27 1.07 -3.74
N LEU A 67 8.49 2.14 -3.62
CA LEU A 67 7.50 2.29 -2.56
C LEU A 67 6.11 1.95 -3.09
N LEU A 68 5.49 0.94 -2.50
CA LEU A 68 4.16 0.48 -2.83
C LEU A 68 3.15 0.83 -1.74
N LEU A 69 1.91 1.06 -2.16
CA LEU A 69 0.74 1.18 -1.30
C LEU A 69 -0.25 0.07 -1.68
N CYS A 70 -0.41 -0.90 -0.79
CA CYS A 70 -1.32 -2.03 -0.95
C CYS A 70 -2.64 -1.71 -0.25
N VAL A 71 -3.76 -1.90 -0.95
CA VAL A 71 -5.11 -1.58 -0.45
C VAL A 71 -5.98 -2.82 -0.58
N SER A 72 -6.59 -3.23 0.54
CA SER A 72 -7.49 -4.39 0.56
C SER A 72 -8.81 -4.08 -0.14
N ASN A 73 -9.52 -5.15 -0.48
CA ASN A 73 -10.78 -5.06 -1.19
C ASN A 73 -11.88 -4.77 -0.18
N ALA A 74 -12.90 -4.03 -0.59
CA ALA A 74 -14.08 -3.81 0.25
C ALA A 74 -15.35 -4.41 -0.34
N LEU A 75 -15.19 -5.22 -1.39
CA LEU A 75 -16.24 -6.03 -2.00
C LEU A 75 -15.57 -7.29 -2.56
N PRO A 76 -16.26 -8.45 -2.58
CA PRO A 76 -15.71 -9.69 -3.14
C PRO A 76 -15.25 -9.59 -4.59
N GLU A 77 -15.88 -8.71 -5.38
CA GLU A 77 -15.58 -8.50 -6.80
C GLU A 77 -14.52 -7.41 -7.05
N GLN A 78 -14.14 -6.66 -6.00
CA GLN A 78 -13.06 -5.69 -6.13
C GLN A 78 -11.73 -6.45 -6.04
N PRO A 79 -10.79 -6.22 -6.96
CA PRO A 79 -9.46 -6.84 -6.90
C PRO A 79 -8.52 -6.08 -5.95
N LEU A 80 -7.49 -6.80 -5.47
CA LEU A 80 -6.37 -6.19 -4.74
C LEU A 80 -5.81 -5.04 -5.55
N THR A 81 -5.76 -3.86 -4.95
CA THR A 81 -5.19 -2.69 -5.62
C THR A 81 -3.83 -2.37 -5.04
N ILE A 82 -2.83 -2.27 -5.92
CA ILE A 82 -1.47 -1.86 -5.55
C ILE A 82 -1.12 -0.60 -6.34
N TYR A 83 -0.68 0.42 -5.63
CA TYR A 83 -0.12 1.63 -6.20
C TYR A 83 1.39 1.64 -6.00
N LYS A 84 2.12 2.20 -6.96
CA LYS A 84 3.56 2.44 -6.89
C LYS A 84 3.81 3.95 -6.87
N HIS A 85 4.66 4.40 -5.97
CA HIS A 85 5.11 5.79 -5.93
C HIS A 85 6.02 6.08 -7.14
N GLN A 86 5.68 7.11 -7.92
CA GLN A 86 6.37 7.51 -9.15
C GLN A 86 6.84 8.98 -9.06
N GLY A 87 7.46 9.34 -7.94
CA GLY A 87 8.01 10.68 -7.72
C GLY A 87 6.92 11.74 -7.75
N ALA A 88 7.07 12.77 -8.60
CA ALA A 88 6.12 13.87 -8.70
C ALA A 88 4.69 13.46 -9.12
N ALA A 89 4.53 12.29 -9.74
CA ALA A 89 3.20 11.75 -10.05
C ALA A 89 2.51 11.13 -8.82
N GLY A 90 3.21 10.99 -7.69
CA GLY A 90 2.69 10.33 -6.50
C GLY A 90 2.45 8.84 -6.72
N PHE A 91 1.50 8.27 -5.99
CA PHE A 91 1.10 6.87 -6.08
C PHE A 91 0.21 6.62 -7.29
N GLN A 92 0.70 5.78 -8.20
CA GLN A 92 0.04 5.39 -9.44
C GLN A 92 -0.38 3.93 -9.41
N LYS A 93 -1.60 3.63 -9.85
CA LYS A 93 -2.15 2.26 -9.82
C LYS A 93 -1.36 1.37 -10.79
N ILE A 94 -0.72 0.31 -10.28
CA ILE A 94 0.04 -0.66 -11.09
C ILE A 94 -0.59 -2.04 -11.13
N LEU A 95 -1.37 -2.39 -10.11
CA LEU A 95 -2.19 -3.59 -10.10
C LEU A 95 -3.62 -3.20 -9.78
N GLY A 96 -4.51 -3.57 -10.69
CA GLY A 96 -5.89 -3.17 -10.63
C GLY A 96 -6.91 -4.22 -11.01
N ASP A 97 -6.45 -5.33 -11.58
CA ASP A 97 -7.22 -6.51 -11.91
C ASP A 97 -6.47 -7.71 -11.31
N SER A 98 -7.10 -8.40 -10.38
CA SER A 98 -6.53 -9.52 -9.63
C SER A 98 -7.63 -10.56 -9.42
N ALA A 99 -7.28 -11.84 -9.57
CA ALA A 99 -8.18 -12.95 -9.27
C ALA A 99 -8.21 -13.31 -7.78
N LEU A 100 -7.51 -12.55 -6.92
CA LEU A 100 -7.52 -12.77 -5.49
C LEU A 100 -8.94 -12.49 -4.94
N PRO A 101 -9.50 -13.40 -4.13
CA PRO A 101 -10.84 -13.21 -3.56
C PRO A 101 -10.85 -12.10 -2.50
N GLU A 102 -11.99 -11.91 -1.82
CA GLU A 102 -12.17 -10.90 -0.78
C GLU A 102 -11.01 -10.89 0.24
N VAL A 103 -10.20 -9.85 0.16
CA VAL A 103 -9.04 -9.66 1.03
C VAL A 103 -9.49 -9.04 2.35
N GLN A 104 -9.44 -9.84 3.40
CA GLN A 104 -9.82 -9.43 4.76
C GLN A 104 -8.69 -8.73 5.49
N SER A 105 -7.44 -9.14 5.22
CA SER A 105 -6.27 -8.51 5.85
C SER A 105 -5.03 -8.57 4.96
N LEU A 106 -4.18 -7.56 5.13
CA LEU A 106 -2.91 -7.37 4.46
C LEU A 106 -1.79 -7.26 5.49
N GLU A 107 -0.74 -8.04 5.28
CA GLU A 107 0.49 -7.94 6.07
C GLU A 107 1.71 -7.96 5.17
N VAL A 108 2.65 -7.06 5.44
CA VAL A 108 3.94 -7.01 4.73
C VAL A 108 4.95 -7.78 5.55
N LEU A 109 5.51 -8.81 4.96
CA LEU A 109 6.46 -9.71 5.61
C LEU A 109 7.81 -9.64 4.91
N GLN A 110 8.87 -9.85 5.68
CA GLN A 110 10.24 -9.87 5.19
C GLN A 110 10.89 -11.21 5.52
N LEU A 111 11.42 -11.90 4.50
CA LEU A 111 12.33 -13.03 4.68
C LEU A 111 13.76 -12.51 4.82
N SER A 112 14.21 -12.32 6.06
CA SER A 112 15.52 -11.72 6.36
C SER A 112 16.69 -12.46 5.71
N SER A 113 16.59 -13.77 5.50
CA SER A 113 17.66 -14.60 4.91
C SER A 113 17.96 -14.27 3.45
N ILE A 114 16.99 -13.73 2.72
CA ILE A 114 17.10 -13.41 1.29
C ILE A 114 16.68 -11.96 0.98
N GLN A 115 16.48 -11.15 2.03
CA GLN A 115 15.99 -9.76 1.98
C GLN A 115 14.67 -9.54 1.23
N LEU A 116 13.97 -10.62 0.87
CA LEU A 116 12.74 -10.56 0.09
C LEU A 116 11.57 -10.03 0.93
N HIS A 117 10.95 -8.98 0.43
CA HIS A 117 9.68 -8.47 0.95
C HIS A 117 8.52 -9.05 0.13
N PHE A 118 7.47 -9.49 0.81
CA PHE A 118 6.27 -10.04 0.18
C PHE A 118 5.02 -9.62 0.94
N LEU A 119 3.89 -9.62 0.24
CA LEU A 119 2.60 -9.29 0.81
C LEU A 119 1.84 -10.58 1.11
N ALA A 120 1.56 -10.83 2.38
CA ALA A 120 0.59 -11.84 2.80
C ALA A 120 -0.82 -11.24 2.70
N VAL A 121 -1.69 -12.00 2.04
CA VAL A 121 -3.07 -11.61 1.74
C VAL A 121 -3.98 -12.66 2.37
N ALA A 122 -4.62 -12.30 3.47
CA ALA A 122 -5.56 -13.18 4.16
C ALA A 122 -6.98 -13.00 3.60
N THR A 123 -7.63 -14.12 3.36
CA THR A 123 -9.02 -14.22 2.90
C THR A 123 -9.79 -15.08 3.90
N SER A 124 -11.10 -15.22 3.72
CA SER A 124 -11.92 -16.08 4.60
C SER A 124 -11.46 -17.54 4.67
N ASN A 125 -10.83 -18.04 3.59
CA ASN A 125 -10.57 -19.47 3.41
C ASN A 125 -9.08 -19.82 3.27
N ALA A 126 -8.22 -18.85 2.98
CA ALA A 126 -6.82 -19.08 2.68
C ALA A 126 -5.95 -17.84 2.89
N VAL A 127 -4.63 -18.07 3.00
CA VAL A 127 -3.61 -17.03 2.95
C VAL A 127 -2.82 -17.18 1.66
N TYR A 128 -2.75 -16.12 0.87
CA TYR A 128 -1.97 -16.04 -0.36
C TYR A 128 -0.71 -15.20 -0.12
N VAL A 129 0.35 -15.51 -0.87
CA VAL A 129 1.58 -14.74 -0.85
C VAL A 129 1.77 -14.09 -2.21
N VAL A 130 1.82 -12.77 -2.23
CA VAL A 130 2.09 -11.95 -3.42
C VAL A 130 3.56 -11.51 -3.36
N VAL A 131 4.36 -12.02 -4.29
CA VAL A 131 5.79 -11.74 -4.39
C VAL A 131 6.05 -10.81 -5.57
N PRO A 132 6.79 -9.70 -5.40
CA PRO A 132 7.24 -8.86 -6.50
C PRO A 132 8.07 -9.65 -7.50
N GLN A 133 7.76 -9.52 -8.80
CA GLN A 133 8.61 -10.05 -9.87
C GLN A 133 9.55 -8.93 -10.32
N ILE A 134 10.75 -8.90 -9.74
CA ILE A 134 11.79 -7.94 -10.11
C ILE A 134 12.55 -8.54 -11.29
N THR A 135 12.44 -7.91 -12.46
CA THR A 135 13.25 -8.32 -13.61
C THR A 135 14.61 -7.64 -13.47
N PRO A 136 15.74 -8.38 -13.51
CA PRO A 136 17.06 -7.75 -13.53
C PRO A 136 17.18 -6.90 -14.81
N LEU A 137 17.63 -5.65 -14.66
CA LEU A 137 17.98 -4.76 -15.77
C LEU A 137 19.37 -5.10 -16.33
#